data_AF-M3F3U1-F1
#
_entry.id   AF-M3F3U1-F1
#
_cell.length_a   1.000
_cell.length_b   1.000
_cell.length_c   1.000
_cell.angle_alpha   90.00
_cell.angle_beta   90.00
_cell.angle_gamma   90.00
#
_symmetry.space_group_name_H-M   'P 1'
#
loop_
_entity.id
_entity.type
_entity.pdbx_description
1 polymer ?
#
loop_
_entity_poly.entity_id
_entity_poly.type
_entity_poly.pdbx_seq_one_letter_code
_entity_poly.pdbx_strand_id
1 'polypeptide(L)'
;MKRILFGSLVSVFALGFLFSKLDLSEFSKIQERWEPIYLIPFVISSAWGIVLFSWRWYLLMEKQVSFRYALLSSFIGVGANMFLPARGGDIFRLYFCKKESSLQYPTLVTALFIEKVLDFSFIFSAGICALMFLGIKDESSNSFLIISSLVIVGIFLGLIAVRFLNNTIIEIFAWIAGLFGKKEWFLHKLAHYIRDLGNF
;
A
#
# COMPACT_ATOMS: atom_id res chain seq x y z
N MET A 1 13.81 -17.52 12.28
CA MET A 1 14.88 -18.12 11.44
C MET A 1 14.33 -18.80 10.18
N LYS A 2 13.42 -19.79 10.26
CA LYS A 2 12.91 -20.52 9.07
C LYS A 2 12.33 -19.64 7.94
N ARG A 3 11.56 -18.59 8.28
CA ARG A 3 10.98 -17.65 7.30
C ARG A 3 12.01 -16.80 6.56
N ILE A 4 13.06 -16.35 7.27
CA ILE A 4 14.15 -15.56 6.68
C ILE A 4 14.96 -16.46 5.75
N LEU A 5 15.28 -17.68 6.19
CA LEU A 5 16.00 -18.66 5.38
C LEU A 5 15.27 -18.95 4.06
N PHE A 6 13.95 -19.14 4.11
CA PHE A 6 13.14 -19.37 2.92
C PHE A 6 13.15 -18.15 1.97
N GLY A 7 12.96 -16.94 2.52
CA GLY A 7 13.03 -15.71 1.73
C GLY A 7 14.40 -15.54 1.05
N SER A 8 15.49 -15.76 1.78
CA SER A 8 16.84 -15.73 1.22
C SER A 8 17.03 -16.76 0.11
N LEU A 9 16.51 -17.98 0.28
CA LEU A 9 16.63 -19.05 -0.71
C LEU A 9 15.87 -18.71 -2.00
N VAL A 10 14.65 -18.17 -1.88
CA VAL A 10 13.88 -17.67 -3.02
C VAL A 10 14.59 -16.50 -3.71
N SER A 11 15.13 -15.54 -2.95
CA SER A 11 15.88 -14.42 -3.53
C SER A 11 17.14 -14.87 -4.27
N VAL A 12 17.92 -15.81 -3.70
CA VAL A 12 19.12 -16.37 -4.36
C VAL A 12 18.73 -17.13 -5.62
N PHE A 13 17.66 -17.94 -5.57
CA PHE A 13 17.18 -18.64 -6.76
C PHE A 13 16.71 -17.67 -7.85
N ALA A 14 15.95 -16.63 -7.49
CA ALA A 14 15.47 -15.61 -8.42
C ALA A 14 16.63 -14.80 -9.04
N LEU A 15 17.62 -14.41 -8.23
CA LEU A 15 18.83 -13.73 -8.72
C LEU A 15 19.66 -14.64 -9.62
N GLY A 16 19.85 -15.90 -9.23
CA GLY A 16 20.55 -16.89 -10.05
C GLY A 16 19.86 -17.12 -11.39
N PHE A 17 18.53 -17.24 -11.39
CA PHE A 17 17.73 -17.34 -12.60
C PHE A 17 17.86 -16.06 -13.46
N LEU A 18 17.77 -14.88 -12.85
CA LEU A 18 17.93 -13.59 -13.54
C LEU A 18 19.31 -13.50 -14.22
N PHE A 19 20.38 -13.78 -13.48
CA PHE A 19 21.75 -13.76 -14.03
C PHE A 19 22.00 -14.85 -15.07
N SER A 20 21.30 -15.98 -15.02
CA SER A 20 21.38 -17.02 -16.06
C SER A 20 20.78 -16.58 -17.40
N LYS A 21 19.88 -15.58 -17.37
CA LYS A 21 19.21 -15.02 -18.54
C LYS A 21 19.79 -13.69 -19.01
N LEU A 22 20.56 -13.01 -18.16
CA LEU A 22 21.20 -11.75 -18.48
C LEU A 22 22.62 -11.99 -19.00
N ASP A 23 22.88 -11.54 -20.23
CA ASP A 23 24.26 -11.40 -20.71
C ASP A 23 24.86 -10.10 -20.16
N LEU A 24 25.67 -10.22 -19.10
CA LEU A 24 26.31 -9.08 -18.47
C LEU A 24 27.30 -8.36 -19.40
N SER A 25 27.78 -9.02 -20.47
CA SER A 25 28.66 -8.38 -21.45
C SER A 25 27.94 -7.33 -22.31
N GLU A 26 26.60 -7.37 -22.39
CA GLU A 26 25.83 -6.33 -23.08
C GLU A 26 25.76 -5.02 -22.28
N PHE A 27 25.97 -5.04 -20.96
CA PHE A 27 25.93 -3.81 -20.15
C PHE A 27 27.00 -2.80 -20.55
N SER A 28 28.17 -3.24 -21.03
CA SER A 28 29.21 -2.33 -21.51
C SER A 28 28.78 -1.60 -22.79
N LYS A 29 27.90 -2.20 -23.61
CA LYS A 29 27.33 -1.56 -24.80
C LYS A 29 26.24 -0.53 -24.44
N ILE A 30 25.58 -0.68 -23.29
CA ILE A 30 24.55 0.25 -22.80
C ILE A 30 25.17 1.54 -22.27
N GLN A 31 26.41 1.50 -21.78
CA GLN A 31 27.13 2.65 -21.25
C GLN A 31 27.25 3.81 -22.26
N GLU A 32 27.31 3.50 -23.57
CA GLU A 32 27.37 4.50 -24.63
C GLU A 32 26.05 5.27 -24.84
N ARG A 33 24.92 4.80 -24.30
CA ARG A 33 23.58 5.40 -24.48
C ARG A 33 23.04 6.09 -23.23
N TRP A 34 23.76 6.02 -22.11
CA TRP A 34 23.33 6.63 -20.86
C TRP A 34 23.65 8.12 -20.86
N GLU A 35 22.62 8.97 -20.80
CA GLU A 35 22.78 10.40 -20.57
C GLU A 35 22.42 10.76 -19.12
N PRO A 36 23.38 11.18 -18.28
CA PRO A 36 23.13 11.52 -16.88
C PRO A 36 22.08 12.63 -16.67
N ILE A 37 21.81 13.44 -17.71
CA ILE A 37 20.83 14.52 -17.66
C ILE A 37 19.43 14.02 -17.27
N TYR A 38 19.07 12.78 -17.63
CA TYR A 38 17.79 12.17 -17.29
C TYR A 38 17.64 11.84 -15.79
N LEU A 39 18.72 11.88 -15.00
CA LEU A 39 18.63 11.78 -13.54
C LEU A 39 17.91 12.99 -12.93
N ILE A 40 17.99 14.16 -13.55
CA ILE A 40 17.34 15.37 -13.05
C ILE A 40 15.81 15.21 -13.02
N PRO A 41 15.12 14.93 -14.15
CA PRO A 41 13.68 14.72 -14.12
C PRO A 41 13.27 13.49 -13.29
N PHE A 42 14.12 12.46 -13.18
CA PHE A 42 13.88 11.33 -12.28
C PHE A 42 13.87 11.74 -10.80
N VAL A 43 14.86 12.50 -10.35
CA VAL A 43 14.94 12.98 -8.96
C VAL A 43 13.79 13.94 -8.67
N ILE A 44 13.48 14.86 -9.59
CA ILE A 44 12.39 15.81 -9.44
C ILE A 44 11.04 15.08 -9.34
N SER A 45 10.76 14.13 -10.24
CA SER A 45 9.51 13.37 -10.21
C SER A 45 9.39 12.50 -8.95
N SER A 46 10.49 11.92 -8.48
CA SER A 46 10.53 11.14 -7.24
C SER A 46 10.27 12.01 -6.01
N ALA A 47 10.93 13.17 -5.93
CA ALA A 47 10.73 14.13 -4.85
C ALA A 47 9.29 14.66 -4.84
N TRP A 48 8.75 14.98 -6.02
CA TRP A 48 7.37 15.40 -6.19
C TRP A 48 6.38 14.33 -5.75
N GLY A 49 6.62 13.07 -6.13
CA GLY A 49 5.82 11.93 -5.69
C GLY A 49 5.78 11.79 -4.16
N ILE A 50 6.92 11.91 -3.49
CA ILE A 50 6.98 11.85 -2.02
C ILE A 50 6.24 13.03 -1.38
N VAL A 51 6.36 14.25 -1.94
CA VAL A 51 5.66 15.42 -1.41
C VAL A 51 4.14 15.24 -1.51
N LEU A 52 3.61 14.80 -2.66
CA LEU A 52 2.19 14.54 -2.84
C LEU A 52 1.70 13.40 -1.93
N PHE A 53 2.48 12.34 -1.80
CA PHE A 53 2.18 11.23 -0.91
C PHE A 53 2.08 11.70 0.56
N SER A 54 3.03 12.54 0.97
CA SER A 54 3.05 13.14 2.32
C SER A 54 1.92 14.13 2.55
N TRP A 55 1.55 14.91 1.53
CA TRP A 55 0.42 15.83 1.58
C TRP A 55 -0.89 15.08 1.77
N ARG A 56 -1.10 14.01 1.01
CA ARG A 56 -2.26 13.13 1.19
C ARG A 56 -2.29 12.55 2.60
N TRP A 57 -1.16 12.07 3.11
CA TRP A 57 -1.09 11.56 4.47
C TRP A 57 -1.44 12.63 5.52
N TYR A 58 -0.94 13.85 5.34
CA TYR A 58 -1.29 15.00 6.17
C TYR A 58 -2.80 15.30 6.18
N LEU A 59 -3.46 15.20 5.02
CA LEU A 59 -4.90 15.37 4.91
C LEU A 59 -5.70 14.23 5.57
N LEU A 60 -5.28 12.97 5.38
CA LEU A 60 -5.92 11.80 6.00
C LEU A 60 -5.81 11.80 7.53
N MET A 61 -4.82 12.51 8.07
CA MET A 61 -4.66 12.75 9.50
C MET A 61 -5.43 13.98 10.00
N GLU A 62 -6.32 14.56 9.18
CA GLU A 62 -7.08 15.77 9.49
C GLU A 62 -6.18 16.93 9.96
N LYS A 63 -4.95 17.00 9.44
CA LYS A 63 -3.96 18.02 9.83
C LYS A 63 -3.56 18.01 11.31
N GLN A 64 -3.83 16.92 12.04
CA GLN A 64 -3.43 16.77 13.45
C GLN A 64 -1.93 16.47 13.64
N VAL A 65 -1.20 16.24 12.55
CA VAL A 65 0.25 16.12 12.53
C VAL A 65 0.78 17.22 11.62
N SER A 66 1.87 17.89 11.98
CA SER A 66 2.41 18.93 11.09
C SER A 66 2.90 18.34 9.76
N PHE A 67 2.81 19.11 8.67
CA PHE A 67 3.21 18.65 7.34
C PHE A 67 4.67 18.18 7.30
N ARG A 68 5.58 18.83 8.05
CA ARG A 68 6.97 18.39 8.17
C ARG A 68 7.09 16.97 8.73
N TYR A 69 6.30 16.64 9.76
CA TYR A 69 6.28 15.29 10.31
C TYR A 69 5.62 14.29 9.38
N ALA A 70 4.57 14.68 8.65
CA ALA A 70 3.98 13.84 7.60
C ALA A 70 4.97 13.53 6.46
N LEU A 71 5.81 14.51 6.09
CA LEU A 71 6.87 14.36 5.11
C LEU A 71 7.97 13.41 5.61
N LEU A 72 8.52 13.66 6.79
CA LEU A 72 9.57 12.83 7.38
C LEU A 72 9.09 11.39 7.63
N SER A 73 7.87 11.22 8.13
CA SER A 73 7.30 9.89 8.36
C SER A 73 7.08 9.13 7.05
N SER A 74 6.73 9.83 5.97
CA SER A 74 6.61 9.25 4.63
C SER A 74 7.97 8.84 4.05
N PHE A 75 9.00 9.66 4.20
CA PHE A 75 10.37 9.30 3.80
C PHE A 75 10.86 8.05 4.54
N ILE A 76 10.66 8.00 5.86
CA ILE A 76 11.04 6.84 6.68
C ILE A 76 10.25 5.61 6.23
N GLY A 77 8.94 5.74 6.01
CA GLY A 77 8.08 4.64 5.59
C GLY A 77 8.50 4.07 4.23
N VAL A 78 8.64 4.93 3.21
CA VAL A 78 9.05 4.51 1.86
C VAL A 78 10.46 3.93 1.88
N GLY A 79 11.41 4.59 2.55
CA GLY A 79 12.78 4.12 2.68
C GLY A 79 12.87 2.77 3.38
N ALA A 80 12.18 2.60 4.51
CA ALA A 80 12.15 1.34 5.23
C ALA A 80 11.46 0.23 4.43
N ASN A 81 10.43 0.54 3.64
CA ASN A 81 9.78 -0.43 2.75
C ASN A 81 10.69 -0.96 1.63
N MET A 82 11.81 -0.28 1.32
CA MET A 82 12.82 -0.82 0.40
C MET A 82 13.65 -1.97 1.00
N PHE A 83 13.71 -2.07 2.33
CA PHE A 83 14.53 -3.07 3.04
C PHE A 83 13.68 -4.08 3.82
N LEU A 84 12.52 -3.64 4.32
CA LEU A 84 11.66 -4.45 5.17
C LEU A 84 10.61 -5.22 4.37
N PRO A 85 10.44 -6.53 4.64
CA PRO A 85 9.38 -7.31 4.04
C PRO A 85 8.00 -6.86 4.54
N ALA A 86 6.95 -7.22 3.80
CA ALA A 86 5.55 -7.04 4.17
C ALA A 86 5.15 -5.58 4.50
N ARG A 87 5.77 -4.60 3.83
CA ARG A 87 5.56 -3.16 4.08
C ARG A 87 5.75 -2.73 5.54
N GLY A 88 6.73 -3.34 6.22
CA GLY A 88 7.05 -3.02 7.61
C GLY A 88 7.44 -1.56 7.86
N GLY A 89 7.83 -0.81 6.81
CA GLY A 89 8.10 0.62 6.89
C GLY A 89 6.87 1.45 7.28
N ASP A 90 5.66 1.02 6.91
CA ASP A 90 4.43 1.73 7.28
C ASP A 90 4.21 1.72 8.80
N ILE A 91 4.73 0.72 9.53
CA ILE A 91 4.68 0.66 11.00
C ILE A 91 5.49 1.81 11.61
N PHE A 92 6.67 2.11 11.05
CA PHE A 92 7.47 3.24 11.51
C PHE A 92 6.75 4.57 11.26
N ARG A 93 6.01 4.69 10.15
CA ARG A 93 5.18 5.87 9.87
C ARG A 93 4.13 6.08 10.97
N LEU A 94 3.42 5.01 11.34
CA LEU A 94 2.43 5.05 12.42
C LEU A 94 3.06 5.46 13.76
N TYR A 95 4.19 4.83 14.13
CA TYR A 95 4.90 5.13 15.37
C TYR A 95 5.37 6.59 15.43
N PHE A 96 5.94 7.09 14.33
CA PHE A 96 6.46 8.46 14.27
C PHE A 96 5.34 9.50 14.37
N CYS A 97 4.21 9.29 13.66
CA CYS A 97 3.04 10.16 13.76
C CYS A 97 2.36 10.08 15.13
N LYS A 98 2.36 8.92 15.79
CA LYS A 98 1.84 8.76 17.15
C LYS A 98 2.64 9.55 18.18
N LYS A 99 3.95 9.70 17.98
CA LYS A 99 4.81 10.46 18.90
C LYS A 99 4.52 11.97 18.86
N GLU A 100 4.12 12.48 17.70
CA GLU A 100 3.85 13.91 17.48
C GLU A 100 2.39 14.30 17.79
N SER A 101 1.45 13.36 17.69
CA SER A 101 0.01 13.65 17.81
C SER A 101 -0.66 12.90 18.96
N SER A 102 -1.77 13.45 19.45
CA SER A 102 -2.63 12.78 20.44
C SER A 102 -3.46 11.64 19.84
N LEU A 103 -3.48 11.51 18.51
CA LEU A 103 -4.21 10.47 17.76
C LEU A 103 -3.94 9.07 18.31
N GLN A 104 -4.97 8.26 18.44
CA GLN A 104 -4.80 6.88 18.86
C GLN A 104 -4.32 6.03 17.68
N TYR A 105 -3.56 4.95 17.95
CA TYR A 105 -3.13 4.01 16.91
C TYR A 105 -4.26 3.52 16.00
N PRO A 106 -5.49 3.29 16.48
CA PRO A 106 -6.59 2.88 15.62
C PRO A 106 -6.91 3.87 14.52
N THR A 107 -7.02 5.15 14.84
CA THR A 107 -7.22 6.21 13.86
C THR A 107 -6.10 6.24 12.82
N LEU A 108 -4.85 6.09 13.25
CA LEU A 108 -3.68 6.04 12.36
C LEU A 108 -3.73 4.83 11.41
N VAL A 109 -4.09 3.66 11.93
CA VAL A 109 -4.22 2.42 11.14
C VAL A 109 -5.38 2.51 10.16
N THR A 110 -6.52 3.07 10.58
CA THR A 110 -7.69 3.28 9.71
C THR A 110 -7.34 4.19 8.54
N ALA A 111 -6.70 5.33 8.79
CA ALA A 111 -6.28 6.20 7.68
C ALA A 111 -5.20 5.57 6.80
N LEU A 112 -4.28 4.76 7.35
CA LEU A 112 -3.35 3.97 6.54
C LEU A 112 -4.10 2.96 5.65
N PHE A 113 -5.13 2.30 6.18
CA PHE A 113 -5.97 1.39 5.41
C PHE A 113 -6.71 2.11 4.28
N ILE A 114 -7.33 3.26 4.57
CA ILE A 114 -7.98 4.11 3.55
C ILE A 114 -6.98 4.54 2.48
N GLU A 115 -5.76 4.92 2.86
CA GLU A 115 -4.69 5.22 1.90
C GLU A 115 -4.42 4.04 0.95
N LYS A 116 -4.34 2.81 1.47
CA LYS A 116 -4.09 1.63 0.62
C LYS A 116 -5.27 1.29 -0.27
N VAL A 117 -6.50 1.48 0.22
CA VAL A 117 -7.70 1.34 -0.60
C VAL A 117 -7.68 2.34 -1.76
N LEU A 118 -7.33 3.60 -1.49
CA LEU A 118 -7.17 4.61 -2.54
C LEU A 118 -6.04 4.26 -3.52
N ASP A 119 -4.89 3.78 -3.03
CA ASP A 119 -3.77 3.36 -3.86
C ASP A 119 -4.16 2.22 -4.81
N PHE A 120 -4.84 1.18 -4.30
CA PHE A 120 -5.28 0.06 -5.13
C PHE A 120 -6.32 0.52 -6.15
N SER A 121 -7.33 1.28 -5.73
CA SER A 121 -8.34 1.83 -6.64
C SER A 121 -7.71 2.68 -7.74
N PHE A 122 -6.71 3.49 -7.41
CA PHE A 122 -5.99 4.30 -8.38
C PHE A 122 -5.17 3.45 -9.36
N ILE A 123 -4.41 2.46 -8.87
CA ILE A 123 -3.60 1.57 -9.73
C ILE A 123 -4.48 0.83 -10.74
N PHE A 124 -5.61 0.24 -10.30
CA PHE A 124 -6.51 -0.46 -11.20
C PHE A 124 -7.20 0.49 -12.18
N SER A 125 -7.64 1.66 -11.71
CA SER A 125 -8.28 2.67 -12.59
C SER A 125 -7.29 3.19 -13.64
N ALA A 126 -6.06 3.51 -13.23
CA ALA A 126 -5.00 3.94 -14.13
C ALA A 126 -4.65 2.85 -15.16
N GLY A 127 -4.61 1.58 -14.75
CA GLY A 127 -4.41 0.44 -15.65
C GLY A 127 -5.52 0.31 -16.70
N ILE A 128 -6.79 0.42 -16.29
CA ILE A 128 -7.93 0.43 -17.22
C ILE A 128 -7.83 1.61 -18.18
N CYS A 129 -7.59 2.82 -17.68
CA CYS A 129 -7.44 4.02 -18.51
C CYS A 129 -6.31 3.87 -19.53
N ALA A 130 -5.16 3.31 -19.12
CA ALA A 130 -4.03 3.07 -20.01
C ALA A 130 -4.39 2.09 -21.14
N LEU A 131 -5.07 0.98 -20.83
CA LEU A 131 -5.52 0.01 -21.85
C LEU A 131 -6.50 0.63 -22.84
N MET A 132 -7.46 1.41 -22.34
CA MET A 132 -8.44 2.10 -23.19
C MET A 132 -7.77 3.14 -24.10
N PHE A 133 -6.83 3.91 -23.56
CA PHE A 133 -6.14 4.97 -24.30
C PHE A 133 -5.16 4.43 -25.34
N LEU A 134 -4.44 3.36 -25.02
CA LEU A 134 -3.47 2.72 -25.92
C LEU A 134 -4.14 1.80 -26.95
N GLY A 135 -5.43 1.50 -26.81
CA GLY A 135 -6.18 0.68 -27.75
C GLY A 135 -5.71 -0.78 -27.84
N ILE A 136 -5.08 -1.30 -26.78
CA ILE A 136 -4.53 -2.66 -26.75
C ILE A 136 -5.67 -3.67 -26.68
N LYS A 137 -5.97 -4.33 -27.81
CA LYS A 137 -7.03 -5.35 -27.94
C LYS A 137 -6.41 -6.72 -28.19
N ASP A 138 -6.15 -7.43 -27.11
CA ASP A 138 -5.72 -8.83 -27.09
C ASP A 138 -6.49 -9.57 -25.99
N GLU A 139 -6.53 -10.90 -26.01
CA GLU A 139 -7.26 -11.71 -25.02
C GLU A 139 -6.81 -11.41 -23.59
N SER A 140 -5.50 -11.22 -23.39
CA SER A 140 -4.94 -10.82 -22.10
C SER A 140 -5.45 -9.46 -21.61
N SER A 141 -5.75 -8.53 -22.53
CA SER A 141 -6.29 -7.19 -22.20
C SER A 141 -7.71 -7.30 -21.66
N ASN A 142 -8.53 -8.16 -22.27
CA ASN A 142 -9.91 -8.41 -21.81
C ASN A 142 -9.94 -9.01 -20.40
N SER A 143 -9.09 -10.01 -20.12
CA SER A 143 -9.00 -10.59 -18.78
C SER A 143 -8.56 -9.55 -17.74
N PHE A 144 -7.56 -8.71 -18.06
CA PHE A 144 -7.11 -7.66 -17.16
C PHE A 144 -8.21 -6.62 -16.89
N LEU A 145 -8.96 -6.20 -17.92
CA LEU A 145 -10.08 -5.26 -17.78
C LEU A 145 -11.18 -5.82 -16.86
N ILE A 146 -11.57 -7.08 -17.04
CA ILE A 146 -12.57 -7.75 -16.21
C ILE A 146 -12.08 -7.82 -14.76
N ILE A 147 -10.87 -8.33 -14.53
CA ILE A 147 -10.31 -8.49 -13.17
C ILE A 147 -10.21 -7.12 -12.48
N SER A 148 -9.66 -6.12 -13.16
CA SER A 148 -9.51 -4.78 -12.60
C SER A 148 -10.86 -4.16 -12.26
N SER A 149 -11.86 -4.33 -13.12
CA SER A 149 -13.22 -3.84 -12.88
C SER A 149 -13.87 -4.54 -11.68
N LEU A 150 -13.73 -5.87 -11.57
CA LEU A 150 -14.22 -6.63 -10.43
C LEU A 150 -13.54 -6.22 -9.12
N VAL A 151 -12.23 -5.96 -9.14
CA VAL A 151 -11.50 -5.49 -7.94
C VAL A 151 -11.99 -4.11 -7.51
N ILE A 152 -12.16 -3.17 -8.46
CA ILE A 152 -12.70 -1.84 -8.17
C ILE A 152 -14.10 -1.94 -7.57
N VAL A 153 -15.00 -2.69 -8.21
CA VAL A 153 -16.36 -2.91 -7.71
C VAL A 153 -16.32 -3.54 -6.32
N GLY A 154 -15.48 -4.55 -6.10
CA GLY A 154 -15.31 -5.21 -4.81
C GLY A 154 -14.81 -4.27 -3.71
N ILE A 155 -13.86 -3.38 -4.03
CA ILE A 155 -13.38 -2.34 -3.11
C ILE A 155 -14.54 -1.40 -2.72
N PHE A 156 -15.28 -0.87 -3.69
CA PHE A 156 -16.38 0.05 -3.43
C PHE A 156 -17.51 -0.62 -2.65
N LEU A 157 -17.91 -1.83 -3.03
CA LEU A 157 -18.90 -2.60 -2.28
C LEU A 157 -18.42 -2.89 -0.85
N GLY A 158 -17.14 -3.21 -0.67
CA GLY A 158 -16.54 -3.39 0.65
C GLY A 158 -16.61 -2.13 1.51
N LEU A 159 -16.29 -0.96 0.94
CA LEU A 159 -16.41 0.33 1.64
C LEU A 159 -17.86 0.65 1.99
N ILE A 160 -18.81 0.42 1.07
CA ILE A 160 -20.25 0.61 1.31
C ILE A 160 -20.71 -0.33 2.43
N ALA A 161 -20.32 -1.59 2.39
CA ALA A 161 -20.65 -2.56 3.43
C ALA A 161 -20.09 -2.14 4.79
N VAL A 162 -18.83 -1.70 4.86
CA VAL A 162 -18.25 -1.20 6.11
C VAL A 162 -19.00 0.04 6.60
N ARG A 163 -19.37 0.97 5.72
CA ARG A 163 -20.06 2.21 6.12
C ARG A 163 -21.47 1.97 6.64
N PHE A 164 -22.27 1.14 5.97
CA PHE A 164 -23.69 0.94 6.31
C PHE A 164 -23.95 -0.28 7.20
N LEU A 165 -23.06 -1.28 7.18
CA LEU A 165 -23.22 -2.53 7.90
C LEU A 165 -22.15 -2.71 8.98
N ASN A 166 -21.48 -1.64 9.45
CA ASN A 166 -20.42 -1.73 10.47
C ASN A 166 -20.85 -2.55 11.71
N ASN A 167 -22.05 -2.32 12.23
CA ASN A 167 -22.57 -3.02 13.41
C ASN A 167 -22.79 -4.50 13.12
N THR A 168 -23.40 -4.84 11.98
CA THR A 168 -23.60 -6.22 11.55
C THR A 168 -22.26 -6.93 11.32
N ILE A 169 -21.28 -6.25 10.73
CA ILE A 169 -19.92 -6.78 10.53
C ILE A 169 -19.25 -7.07 11.87
N ILE A 170 -19.37 -6.16 12.85
CA ILE A 170 -18.85 -6.36 14.21
C ILE A 170 -19.53 -7.56 14.87
N GLU A 171 -20.84 -7.71 14.74
CA GLU A 171 -21.60 -8.84 15.30
C GLU A 171 -21.16 -10.18 14.68
N ILE A 172 -21.06 -10.24 13.35
CA ILE A 172 -20.60 -11.44 12.63
C ILE A 172 -19.18 -11.80 13.07
N PHE A 173 -18.25 -10.84 13.08
CA PHE A 173 -16.88 -11.12 13.51
C PHE A 173 -16.78 -11.47 15.00
N ALA A 174 -17.60 -10.88 15.85
CA ALA A 174 -17.67 -11.23 17.27
C ALA A 174 -18.24 -12.66 17.47
N TRP A 175 -19.22 -13.06 16.66
CA TRP A 175 -19.74 -14.42 16.64
C TRP A 175 -18.67 -15.42 16.18
N ILE A 176 -17.98 -15.14 15.08
CA ILE A 176 -16.87 -15.96 14.58
C ILE A 176 -15.75 -16.06 15.63
N ALA A 177 -15.35 -14.94 16.24
CA ALA A 177 -14.35 -14.94 17.32
C ALA A 177 -14.81 -15.72 18.56
N GLY A 178 -16.13 -15.74 18.82
CA GLY A 178 -16.75 -16.55 19.86
C GLY A 178 -16.60 -18.05 19.65
N LEU A 179 -16.63 -18.53 18.40
CA LEU A 179 -16.33 -19.94 18.07
C LEU A 179 -14.93 -20.37 18.52
N PHE A 180 -14.01 -19.42 18.65
CA PHE A 180 -12.64 -19.65 19.14
C PHE A 180 -12.41 -19.17 20.58
N GLY A 181 -13.47 -18.83 21.33
CA GLY A 181 -13.38 -18.33 22.71
C GLY A 181 -12.77 -16.93 22.85
N LYS A 182 -12.68 -16.15 21.77
CA LYS A 182 -12.03 -14.82 21.74
C LYS A 182 -13.00 -13.66 21.50
N LYS A 183 -14.30 -13.84 21.79
CA LYS A 183 -15.34 -12.82 21.56
C LYS A 183 -15.05 -11.50 22.27
N GLU A 184 -14.78 -11.53 23.58
CA GLU A 184 -14.51 -10.30 24.35
C GLU A 184 -13.22 -9.61 23.91
N TRP A 185 -12.18 -10.40 23.61
CA TRP A 185 -10.93 -9.88 23.07
C TRP A 185 -11.14 -9.13 21.74
N PHE A 186 -11.97 -9.67 20.84
CA PHE A 186 -12.32 -9.01 19.58
C PHE A 186 -13.10 -7.71 19.82
N LEU A 187 -14.11 -7.75 20.68
CA LEU A 187 -14.94 -6.57 20.96
C LEU A 187 -14.13 -5.42 21.58
N HIS A 188 -13.23 -5.74 22.50
CA HIS A 188 -12.40 -4.72 23.15
C HIS A 188 -11.28 -4.22 22.22
N LYS A 189 -10.65 -5.11 21.43
CA LYS A 189 -9.40 -4.80 20.72
C LYS A 189 -9.55 -4.54 19.23
N LEU A 190 -10.60 -5.00 18.56
CA LEU A 190 -10.73 -4.91 17.09
C LEU A 190 -12.00 -4.18 16.64
N ALA A 191 -13.09 -4.24 17.40
CA ALA A 191 -14.36 -3.64 16.97
C ALA A 191 -14.28 -2.12 16.76
N HIS A 192 -13.44 -1.42 17.53
CA HIS A 192 -13.28 0.03 17.38
C HIS A 192 -12.63 0.41 16.03
N TYR A 193 -11.71 -0.39 15.48
CA TYR A 193 -11.15 -0.14 14.15
C TYR A 193 -12.24 -0.19 13.05
N ILE A 194 -13.16 -1.14 13.14
CA ILE A 194 -14.26 -1.29 12.17
C ILE A 194 -15.24 -0.13 12.31
N ARG A 195 -15.50 0.33 13.54
CA ARG A 195 -16.37 1.47 13.80
C ARG A 195 -15.77 2.78 13.27
N ASP A 196 -14.49 3.01 13.53
CA ASP A 196 -13.76 4.19 13.03
C ASP A 196 -13.71 4.19 11.49
N LEU A 197 -13.52 3.02 10.87
CA LEU A 197 -13.53 2.88 9.42
C LEU A 197 -14.91 3.16 8.80
N GLY A 198 -16.00 2.83 9.48
CA GLY A 198 -17.35 3.15 9.03
C GLY A 198 -17.74 4.62 9.18
N ASN A 199 -17.01 5.38 10.00
CA ASN A 199 -17.23 6.82 10.20
C ASN A 199 -16.44 7.71 9.21
N PHE A 200 -15.49 7.11 8.47
CA PHE A 200 -14.74 7.76 7.38
C PHE A 200 -15.59 7.85 6.11
#